data_AF-A0A443Q974-F1
#
_entry.id   AF-A0A443Q974-F1
#
_cell.length_a   1.000
_cell.length_b   1.000
_cell.length_c   1.000
_cell.angle_alpha   90.00
_cell.angle_beta   90.00
_cell.angle_gamma   90.00
#
_symmetry.space_group_name_H-M   'P 1'
#
loop_
_entity.id
_entity.type
_entity.pdbx_description
1 polymer ?
#
loop_
_entity_poly.entity_id
_entity_poly.type
_entity_poly.pdbx_seq_one_letter_code
_entity_poly.pdbx_strand_id
1 'polypeptide(L)'
;MVFDKDNKQLTKNSEERLVHFMYETYAQIRTDQMFDIIVEFPESECALEDLKECLQKCNGYRMKVIKSLKDSFEVRLLHPGVATNDILTAYIQAIKSLRILDSSGVILQLVCDPVKKYLKSREDTVRCIITALTDENSELIPEL
;
A
#
# COMPACT_ATOMS: atom_id res chain seq x y z
N MET A 1 -10.96 -48.63 4.15
CA MET A 1 -10.06 -47.66 4.81
C MET A 1 -9.02 -46.99 3.89
N VAL A 2 -8.63 -47.58 2.75
CA VAL A 2 -7.71 -46.91 1.78
C VAL A 2 -8.46 -45.89 0.89
N PHE A 3 -9.61 -46.28 0.32
CA PHE A 3 -10.44 -45.39 -0.51
C PHE A 3 -10.93 -44.10 0.19
N ASP A 4 -11.23 -44.15 1.49
CA ASP A 4 -11.60 -42.96 2.28
C ASP A 4 -10.42 -42.00 2.52
N LYS A 5 -9.18 -42.52 2.58
CA LYS A 5 -7.99 -41.67 2.74
C LYS A 5 -7.68 -40.94 1.44
N ASP A 6 -7.82 -41.62 0.30
CA ASP A 6 -7.58 -41.02 -1.02
C ASP A 6 -8.62 -39.93 -1.34
N ASN A 7 -9.91 -40.16 -1.04
CA ASN A 7 -10.94 -39.14 -1.17
C ASN A 7 -10.72 -37.94 -0.25
N LYS A 8 -10.35 -38.16 1.02
CA LYS A 8 -10.01 -37.07 1.95
C LYS A 8 -8.77 -36.28 1.51
N GLN A 9 -7.78 -36.93 0.91
CA GLN A 9 -6.59 -36.28 0.38
C GLN A 9 -6.91 -35.43 -0.87
N LEU A 10 -7.80 -35.92 -1.74
CA LEU A 10 -8.28 -35.21 -2.93
C LEU A 10 -9.11 -33.96 -2.58
N THR A 11 -10.03 -34.07 -1.62
CA THR A 11 -10.82 -32.91 -1.16
C THR A 11 -9.94 -31.86 -0.51
N LYS A 12 -9.00 -32.28 0.35
CA LYS A 12 -8.04 -31.38 1.00
C LYS A 12 -7.18 -30.60 -0.01
N ASN A 13 -6.67 -31.27 -1.05
CA ASN A 13 -5.87 -30.61 -2.09
C ASN A 13 -6.71 -29.60 -2.90
N SER A 14 -7.99 -29.92 -3.13
CA SER A 14 -8.91 -29.01 -3.82
C SER A 14 -9.23 -27.76 -2.99
N GLU A 15 -9.42 -27.93 -1.67
CA GLU A 15 -9.62 -26.85 -0.71
C GLU A 15 -8.40 -25.92 -0.64
N GLU A 16 -7.19 -26.49 -0.53
CA GLU A 16 -5.94 -25.70 -0.52
C GLU A 16 -5.76 -24.86 -1.79
N ARG A 17 -6.08 -25.44 -2.96
CA ARG A 17 -6.05 -24.73 -4.24
C ARG A 17 -7.08 -23.60 -4.33
N LEU A 18 -8.30 -23.84 -3.83
CA LEU A 18 -9.36 -22.82 -3.82
C LEU A 18 -8.96 -21.65 -2.92
N VAL A 19 -8.43 -21.94 -1.73
CA VAL A 19 -7.96 -20.92 -0.78
C VAL A 19 -6.81 -20.11 -1.37
N HIS A 20 -5.83 -20.75 -2.01
CA HIS A 20 -4.76 -20.03 -2.70
C HIS A 20 -5.28 -19.12 -3.81
N PHE A 21 -6.20 -19.63 -4.64
CA PHE A 21 -6.82 -18.84 -5.71
C PHE A 21 -7.60 -17.64 -5.16
N MET A 22 -8.30 -17.81 -4.04
CA MET A 22 -9.01 -16.74 -3.34
C MET A 22 -8.02 -15.65 -2.87
N TYR A 23 -6.92 -16.04 -2.22
CA TYR A 23 -5.89 -15.09 -1.78
C TYR A 23 -5.24 -14.34 -2.94
N GLU A 24 -4.89 -15.03 -4.03
CA GLU A 24 -4.32 -14.39 -5.22
C GLU A 24 -5.30 -13.40 -5.85
N THR A 25 -6.57 -13.78 -5.99
CA THR A 25 -7.61 -12.93 -6.57
C THR A 25 -7.84 -11.69 -5.70
N TYR A 26 -7.92 -11.87 -4.38
CA TYR A 26 -8.06 -10.76 -3.44
C TYR A 26 -6.86 -9.82 -3.48
N ALA A 27 -5.65 -10.36 -3.45
CA ALA A 27 -4.41 -9.58 -3.52
C ALA A 27 -4.34 -8.76 -4.81
N GLN A 28 -4.76 -9.33 -5.94
CA GLN A 28 -4.82 -8.62 -7.21
C GLN A 28 -5.80 -7.45 -7.15
N ILE A 29 -7.04 -7.68 -6.73
CA ILE A 29 -8.07 -6.62 -6.65
C ILE A 29 -7.61 -5.49 -5.72
N ARG A 30 -7.07 -5.82 -4.53
CA ARG A 30 -6.59 -4.82 -3.58
C ARG A 30 -5.33 -4.10 -4.05
N THR A 31 -4.49 -4.75 -4.85
CA THR A 31 -3.34 -4.09 -5.49
C THR A 31 -3.78 -2.99 -6.44
N ASP A 32 -4.87 -3.19 -7.19
CA ASP A 32 -5.40 -2.20 -8.13
C ASP A 32 -6.09 -1.03 -7.40
N GLN A 33 -6.60 -1.27 -6.18
CA GLN A 33 -7.25 -0.27 -5.32
C GLN A 33 -6.30 0.41 -4.34
N MET A 34 -5.02 0.07 -4.36
CA MET A 34 -4.09 0.41 -3.29
C MET A 34 -3.92 1.92 -3.09
N PHE A 35 -4.00 2.71 -4.17
CA PHE A 35 -3.95 4.17 -4.05
C PHE A 35 -5.09 4.70 -3.17
N ASP A 36 -6.32 4.24 -3.40
CA ASP A 36 -7.50 4.69 -2.67
C ASP A 36 -7.44 4.22 -1.22
N ILE A 37 -7.00 2.97 -0.99
CA ILE A 37 -6.75 2.44 0.35
C ILE A 37 -5.76 3.34 1.11
N ILE A 38 -4.68 3.78 0.49
CA ILE A 38 -3.72 4.69 1.14
C ILE A 38 -4.36 6.05 1.47
N VAL A 39 -5.11 6.63 0.54
CA VAL A 39 -5.73 7.96 0.73
C VAL A 39 -6.79 7.95 1.83
N GLU A 40 -7.50 6.83 2.00
CA GLU A 40 -8.53 6.60 3.02
C GLU A 40 -7.97 6.13 4.38
N PHE A 41 -6.65 6.14 4.58
CA PHE A 41 -6.04 5.82 5.87
C PHE A 41 -6.29 6.96 6.88
N PRO A 42 -6.72 6.67 8.14
CA PRO A 42 -6.71 5.37 8.84
C PRO A 42 -7.95 4.49 8.70
N GLU A 43 -9.05 4.97 8.13
CA GLU A 43 -10.31 4.22 8.02
C GLU A 43 -10.15 2.90 7.22
N SER A 44 -9.15 2.85 6.33
CA SER A 44 -8.82 1.70 5.49
C SER A 44 -7.87 0.67 6.11
N GLU A 45 -7.47 0.81 7.39
CA GLU A 45 -6.43 -0.03 8.03
C GLU A 45 -6.70 -1.54 7.92
N CYS A 46 -7.95 -1.97 8.10
CA CYS A 46 -8.32 -3.39 7.98
C CYS A 46 -7.96 -3.98 6.60
N ALA A 47 -8.08 -3.20 5.52
CA ALA A 47 -7.73 -3.66 4.18
C ALA A 47 -6.22 -3.86 4.02
N LEU A 48 -5.39 -3.08 4.74
CA LEU A 48 -3.94 -3.23 4.74
C LEU A 48 -3.51 -4.50 5.48
N GLU A 49 -4.13 -4.80 6.63
CA GLU A 49 -3.85 -6.02 7.39
C GLU A 49 -4.26 -7.29 6.62
N ASP A 50 -5.43 -7.29 5.97
CA ASP A 50 -5.83 -8.39 5.10
C ASP A 50 -4.83 -8.62 3.96
N LEU A 51 -4.39 -7.54 3.31
CA LEU A 51 -3.47 -7.63 2.18
C LEU A 51 -2.07 -8.05 2.62
N LYS A 52 -1.61 -7.63 3.80
CA LYS A 52 -0.37 -8.10 4.41
C LYS A 52 -0.37 -9.61 4.61
N GLU A 53 -1.48 -10.19 5.09
CA GLU A 53 -1.62 -11.65 5.18
C GLU A 53 -1.54 -12.31 3.79
N CYS A 54 -2.20 -11.71 2.79
CA CYS A 54 -2.14 -12.20 1.41
C CYS A 54 -0.72 -12.16 0.84
N LEU A 55 0.03 -11.09 1.07
CA LEU A 55 1.41 -10.94 0.61
C LEU A 55 2.36 -11.98 1.24
N GLN A 56 2.07 -12.47 2.45
CA GLN A 56 2.82 -13.56 3.07
C GLN A 56 2.52 -14.92 2.41
N LYS A 57 1.33 -15.09 1.84
CA LYS A 57 0.87 -16.34 1.22
C LYS A 57 1.13 -16.40 -0.28
N CYS A 58 1.17 -15.26 -0.96
CA CYS A 58 1.29 -15.17 -2.42
C CYS A 58 2.66 -14.61 -2.84
N ASN A 59 3.55 -15.49 -3.30
CA ASN A 59 4.87 -15.09 -3.78
C ASN A 59 4.78 -14.14 -5.00
N GLY A 60 5.62 -13.11 -5.03
CA GLY A 60 5.76 -12.20 -6.18
C GLY A 60 4.77 -11.01 -6.23
N TYR A 61 3.75 -10.96 -5.35
CA TYR A 61 2.81 -9.84 -5.33
C TYR A 61 3.41 -8.52 -4.83
N ARG A 62 4.48 -8.57 -4.02
CA ARG A 62 5.21 -7.38 -3.59
C ARG A 62 5.60 -6.47 -4.76
N MET A 63 6.14 -7.05 -5.84
CA MET A 63 6.55 -6.27 -7.02
C MET A 63 5.36 -5.71 -7.79
N LYS A 64 4.25 -6.45 -7.84
CA LYS A 64 3.00 -5.97 -8.46
C LYS A 64 2.45 -4.76 -7.70
N VAL A 65 2.43 -4.81 -6.37
CA VAL A 65 2.03 -3.69 -5.50
C VAL A 65 2.91 -2.47 -5.76
N ILE A 66 4.24 -2.63 -5.76
CA ILE A 66 5.17 -1.53 -6.00
C ILE A 66 4.90 -0.88 -7.36
N LYS A 67 4.74 -1.69 -8.41
CA LYS A 67 4.48 -1.18 -9.76
C LYS A 67 3.14 -0.44 -9.84
N SER A 68 2.06 -1.10 -9.40
CA SER A 68 0.70 -0.52 -9.42
C SER A 68 0.64 0.82 -8.67
N LEU A 69 1.25 0.89 -7.49
CA LEU A 69 1.27 2.12 -6.70
C LEU A 69 2.10 3.23 -7.34
N LYS A 70 3.27 2.90 -7.91
CA LYS A 70 4.08 3.89 -8.62
C LYS A 70 3.32 4.48 -9.79
N ASP A 71 2.75 3.63 -10.63
CA ASP A 71 1.96 4.05 -11.79
C ASP A 71 0.78 4.93 -11.33
N SER A 72 0.11 4.55 -10.23
CA SER A 72 -0.99 5.34 -9.66
C SER A 72 -0.55 6.69 -9.10
N PHE A 73 0.58 6.76 -8.39
CA PHE A 73 1.13 8.03 -7.88
C PHE A 73 1.52 8.96 -9.03
N GLU A 74 2.20 8.46 -10.06
CA GLU A 74 2.58 9.27 -11.22
C GLU A 74 1.35 9.86 -11.94
N VAL A 75 0.30 9.07 -12.13
CA VAL A 75 -0.89 9.50 -12.87
C VAL A 75 -1.82 10.38 -12.03
N ARG A 76 -1.99 10.09 -10.73
CA ARG A 76 -3.06 10.68 -9.91
C ARG A 76 -2.57 11.73 -8.90
N LEU A 77 -1.29 11.75 -8.55
CA LEU A 77 -0.75 12.57 -7.45
C LEU A 77 0.41 13.48 -7.88
N LEU A 78 1.34 12.97 -8.68
CA LEU A 78 2.62 13.63 -8.97
C LEU A 78 2.55 14.49 -10.24
N HIS A 79 1.55 15.36 -10.32
CA HIS A 79 1.39 16.28 -11.44
C HIS A 79 1.07 17.72 -10.98
N PRO A 80 1.34 18.75 -11.81
CA PRO A 80 1.23 20.16 -11.39
C PRO A 80 -0.17 20.58 -10.90
N GLY A 81 -1.21 19.85 -11.31
CA GLY A 81 -2.59 20.12 -10.88
C GLY A 81 -2.92 19.75 -9.44
N VAL A 82 -2.05 19.05 -8.70
CA VAL A 82 -2.29 18.70 -7.28
C VAL A 82 -1.63 19.73 -6.36
N ALA A 83 -2.28 20.14 -5.28
CA ALA A 83 -1.67 21.05 -4.31
C ALA A 83 -0.56 20.35 -3.51
N THR A 84 0.50 21.08 -3.14
CA THR A 84 1.64 20.52 -2.39
C THR A 84 1.21 19.90 -1.07
N ASN A 85 0.23 20.52 -0.39
CA ASN A 85 -0.34 19.98 0.85
C ASN A 85 -0.99 18.62 0.65
N ASP A 86 -1.77 18.42 -0.43
CA ASP A 86 -2.41 17.14 -0.70
C ASP A 86 -1.38 16.04 -0.98
N ILE A 87 -0.29 16.38 -1.69
CA ILE A 87 0.83 15.46 -1.92
C ILE A 87 1.52 15.09 -0.61
N LEU A 88 1.75 16.07 0.28
CA LEU A 88 2.34 15.82 1.60
C LEU A 88 1.42 14.93 2.46
N THR A 89 0.11 15.21 2.49
CA THR A 89 -0.87 14.39 3.21
C THR A 89 -0.88 12.95 2.71
N ALA A 90 -1.00 12.75 1.39
CA ALA A 90 -0.96 11.42 0.78
C ALA A 90 0.39 10.71 1.03
N TYR A 91 1.50 11.46 1.05
CA TYR A 91 2.81 10.93 1.36
C TYR A 91 2.93 10.42 2.80
N ILE A 92 2.37 11.13 3.78
CA ILE A 92 2.32 10.69 5.18
C ILE A 92 1.44 9.44 5.31
N GLN A 93 0.25 9.47 4.72
CA GLN A 93 -0.66 8.32 4.72
C GLN A 93 -0.01 7.10 4.06
N ALA A 94 0.76 7.31 2.98
CA ALA A 94 1.53 6.24 2.35
C ALA A 94 2.61 5.68 3.29
N ILE A 95 3.32 6.53 4.04
CA ILE A 95 4.30 6.05 5.02
C ILE A 95 3.62 5.18 6.08
N LYS A 96 2.54 5.68 6.71
CA LYS A 96 1.78 4.97 7.74
C LYS A 96 1.25 3.64 7.21
N SER A 97 0.57 3.67 6.06
CA SER A 97 -0.06 2.51 5.44
C SER A 97 0.95 1.44 5.03
N LEU A 98 2.06 1.83 4.39
CA LEU A 98 3.04 0.87 3.85
C LEU A 98 3.89 0.22 4.95
N ARG A 99 4.04 0.86 6.12
CA ARG A 99 4.66 0.24 7.31
C ARG A 99 3.82 -0.91 7.86
N ILE A 100 2.50 -0.79 7.80
CA ILE A 100 1.57 -1.87 8.20
C ILE A 100 1.67 -3.02 7.19
N LEU A 101 1.64 -2.69 5.89
CA LEU A 101 1.62 -3.65 4.80
C LEU A 101 2.89 -4.51 4.69
N ASP A 102 4.08 -3.93 4.86
CA ASP A 102 5.36 -4.62 4.68
C ASP A 102 6.38 -4.19 5.75
N SER A 103 6.56 -5.05 6.76
CA SER A 103 7.50 -4.82 7.87
C SER A 103 8.97 -4.72 7.44
N SER A 104 9.31 -5.18 6.23
CA SER A 104 10.66 -5.05 5.67
C SER A 104 11.00 -3.62 5.24
N GLY A 105 9.99 -2.77 5.02
CA GLY A 105 10.14 -1.39 4.55
C GLY A 105 10.53 -1.28 3.07
N VAL A 106 10.64 -2.39 2.34
CA VAL A 106 11.06 -2.40 0.93
C VAL A 106 10.00 -1.74 0.05
N ILE A 107 8.72 -2.04 0.26
CA ILE A 107 7.63 -1.41 -0.51
C ILE A 107 7.64 0.10 -0.28
N LEU A 108 7.69 0.50 1.00
CA LEU A 108 7.76 1.90 1.41
C LEU A 108 8.91 2.63 0.70
N GLN A 109 10.13 2.10 0.81
CA GLN A 109 11.31 2.74 0.24
C GLN A 109 11.19 2.95 -1.27
N LEU A 110 10.70 1.93 -2.00
CA LEU A 110 10.65 1.98 -3.46
C LEU A 110 9.50 2.86 -3.97
N VAL A 111 8.33 2.82 -3.33
CA VAL A 111 7.14 3.58 -3.74
C VAL A 111 7.27 5.06 -3.38
N CYS A 112 7.86 5.39 -2.23
CA CYS A 112 7.98 6.78 -1.77
C CYS A 112 9.14 7.56 -2.42
N ASP A 113 10.12 6.89 -3.05
CA ASP A 113 11.23 7.56 -3.74
C ASP A 113 10.80 8.58 -4.81
N PRO A 114 9.91 8.25 -5.77
CA PRO A 114 9.42 9.24 -6.75
C PRO A 114 8.66 10.40 -6.09
N VAL A 115 7.89 10.14 -5.03
CA VAL A 115 7.15 11.19 -4.30
C VAL A 115 8.12 12.18 -3.64
N LYS A 116 9.17 11.69 -2.98
CA LYS A 116 10.24 12.52 -2.40
C LYS A 116 10.92 13.39 -3.44
N LYS A 117 11.25 12.80 -4.61
CA LYS A 117 11.89 13.54 -5.72
C LYS A 117 10.98 14.65 -6.24
N TYR A 118 9.69 14.36 -6.40
CA TYR A 118 8.71 15.34 -6.86
C TYR A 118 8.54 16.49 -5.88
N LEU A 119 8.36 16.20 -4.58
CA LEU A 119 8.28 17.23 -3.54
C LEU A 119 9.53 18.11 -3.49
N LYS A 120 10.73 17.55 -3.68
CA LYS A 120 11.98 18.33 -3.75
C LYS A 120 12.05 19.27 -4.96
N SER A 121 11.36 18.96 -6.05
CA SER A 121 11.30 19.84 -7.23
C SER A 121 10.32 21.00 -7.09
N ARG A 122 9.42 20.97 -6.09
CA ARG A 122 8.46 22.05 -5.86
C ARG A 122 9.02 23.09 -4.91
N GLU A 123 9.04 24.36 -5.36
CA GLU A 123 9.63 25.48 -4.61
C GLU A 123 8.89 25.77 -3.29
N ASP A 124 7.60 25.47 -3.23
CA ASP A 124 6.73 25.76 -2.09
C ASP A 124 6.71 24.67 -1.00
N THR A 125 7.33 23.51 -1.24
CA THR A 125 7.33 22.36 -0.31
C THR A 125 7.83 22.72 1.08
N VAL A 126 8.95 23.44 1.19
CA VAL A 126 9.52 23.83 2.49
C VAL A 126 8.55 24.72 3.25
N ARG A 127 7.89 25.66 2.57
CA ARG A 127 6.90 26.55 3.18
C ARG A 127 5.70 25.74 3.68
N CYS A 128 5.16 24.85 2.86
CA CYS A 128 4.05 23.97 3.25
C CYS A 128 4.39 23.13 4.49
N ILE A 129 5.59 22.54 4.53
CA ILE A 129 6.04 21.77 5.69
C ILE A 129 6.14 22.65 6.94
N ILE A 130 6.76 23.85 6.84
CA ILE A 130 6.87 24.77 7.99
C ILE A 130 5.49 25.18 8.48
N THR A 131 4.61 25.62 7.58
CA THR A 131 3.24 26.03 7.92
C THR A 131 2.52 24.92 8.66
N ALA A 132 2.65 23.69 8.19
CA ALA A 132 2.00 22.57 8.82
C ALA A 132 2.69 22.15 10.13
N LEU A 133 4.00 22.26 10.29
CA LEU A 133 4.65 22.03 11.60
C LEU A 133 4.32 23.11 12.65
N THR A 134 3.97 24.32 12.21
CA THR A 134 3.52 25.41 13.09
C THR A 134 2.03 25.36 13.42
N ASP A 135 1.27 24.49 12.75
CA ASP A 135 -0.13 24.24 13.07
C ASP A 135 -0.21 23.19 14.19
N GLU A 136 -0.78 23.59 15.33
CA GLU A 136 -0.89 22.75 16.53
C GLU A 136 -1.73 21.47 16.31
N ASN A 137 -2.48 21.39 15.20
CA ASN A 137 -3.31 20.24 14.83
C ASN A 137 -2.67 19.31 13.78
N SER A 138 -1.42 19.52 13.41
CA SER A 138 -0.82 18.85 12.25
C SER A 138 -0.21 17.49 12.57
N GLU A 139 -0.60 16.46 11.82
CA GLU A 139 -0.09 15.09 11.93
C GLU A 139 1.33 14.87 11.36
N LEU A 140 1.98 15.93 10.87
CA LEU A 140 3.31 15.85 10.22
C LEU A 140 4.47 15.58 11.19
N ILE A 141 4.26 15.74 12.50
CA ILE A 141 5.32 15.74 13.52
C ILE A 141 6.03 14.38 13.70
N PRO A 142 5.37 13.20 13.61
CA PRO A 142 6.05 11.91 13.84
C PRO A 142 6.70 11.26 12.61
N GLU A 143 6.41 11.76 11.40
CA GLU A 143 6.62 11.01 10.14
C GLU A 143 7.71 11.60 9.20
N LEU A 144 8.31 12.74 9.57
CA LEU A 144 9.43 13.38 8.87
C LEU A 144 10.79 13.03 9.50
#